data_AF-R7L5A6-F1
#
_entry.id   AF-R7L5A6-F1
#
_cell.length_a   1.000
_cell.length_b   1.000
_cell.length_c   1.000
_cell.angle_alpha   90.00
_cell.angle_beta   90.00
_cell.angle_gamma   90.00
#
_symmetry.space_group_name_H-M   'P 1'
#
loop_
_entity.id
_entity.type
_entity.pdbx_description
1 polymer ?
#
loop_
_entity_poly.entity_id
_entity_poly.type
_entity_poly.pdbx_seq_one_letter_code
_entity_poly.pdbx_strand_id
1 'polypeptide(L)'
;MTALDVSYPTWILNNRNNIGDSEKFGAVVKIGALNGMGLVMNDAENAISTLVIANPAGVVGRFKGRIQDDASVGGDSRISLVKDGKGAQYFLKTFGKKRFTGGLKVKDGQIYLNSTKSIGNLSLEGGIVGTLPCEDSYGNVPPVLTVSDFNWSGGEMEVRLYGQGVGSEIRVCGDFKVSGEMKFKFVLKTSALADKYRIFKWNRRPSLEGKIFSRNELAGIDTVFESRDDGLYVVFKEKEK
;
A
#
# COMPACT_ATOMS: atom_id res chain seq x y z
N MET A 1 18.77 24.27 7.49
CA MET A 1 17.77 23.53 6.69
C MET A 1 16.79 24.54 6.15
N THR A 2 17.01 25.00 4.93
CA THR A 2 16.12 25.89 4.20
C THR A 2 14.90 25.11 3.73
N ALA A 3 13.73 25.73 3.83
CA ALA A 3 12.44 25.17 3.49
C ALA A 3 12.40 24.65 2.05
N LEU A 4 11.97 23.40 1.88
CA LEU A 4 11.54 22.86 0.59
C LEU A 4 10.16 23.43 0.27
N ASP A 5 10.13 24.69 -0.16
CA ASP A 5 8.97 25.25 -0.86
C ASP A 5 9.17 25.02 -2.36
N VAL A 6 8.89 23.78 -2.78
CA VAL A 6 8.74 23.46 -4.20
C VAL A 6 7.24 23.37 -4.42
N SER A 7 6.69 24.34 -5.13
CA SER A 7 5.30 24.40 -5.57
C SER A 7 4.97 23.18 -6.41
N TYR A 8 4.58 22.11 -5.73
CA TYR A 8 4.00 20.94 -6.36
C TYR A 8 2.79 21.38 -7.20
N PRO A 9 2.68 21.02 -8.49
CA PRO A 9 1.50 21.36 -9.28
C PRO A 9 0.26 20.80 -8.57
N THR A 10 -0.80 21.62 -8.44
CA THR A 10 -2.05 21.22 -7.79
C THR A 10 -2.98 20.55 -8.80
N TRP A 11 -3.39 19.31 -8.52
CA TRP A 11 -4.32 18.54 -9.35
C TRP A 11 -5.65 18.38 -8.64
N ILE A 12 -6.74 18.50 -9.40
CA ILE A 12 -8.07 18.08 -8.97
C ILE A 12 -8.60 17.11 -10.02
N LEU A 13 -8.79 15.85 -9.63
CA LEU A 13 -9.53 14.87 -10.41
C LEU A 13 -10.84 14.63 -9.69
N ASN A 14 -11.95 15.08 -10.28
CA ASN A 14 -13.26 14.98 -9.67
C ASN A 14 -14.24 14.27 -10.60
N ASN A 15 -14.77 13.13 -10.15
CA ASN A 15 -15.91 12.49 -10.79
C ASN A 15 -17.20 13.03 -10.16
N ARG A 16 -17.79 14.03 -10.83
CA ARG A 16 -19.13 14.57 -10.52
C ARG A 16 -20.12 13.98 -11.49
N ASN A 17 -21.11 13.27 -10.97
CA ASN A 17 -22.20 12.82 -11.80
C ASN A 17 -23.55 12.97 -11.10
N ASN A 18 -24.45 13.75 -11.69
CA ASN A 18 -25.84 13.87 -11.24
C ASN A 18 -26.73 12.97 -12.11
N ILE A 19 -26.40 11.68 -12.20
CA ILE A 19 -27.30 10.70 -12.82
C ILE A 19 -28.16 10.13 -11.70
N GLY A 20 -29.48 10.24 -11.84
CA GLY A 20 -30.45 9.82 -10.82
C GLY A 20 -30.27 8.37 -10.37
N ASP A 21 -30.80 8.11 -9.18
CA ASP A 21 -30.65 7.01 -8.19
C ASP A 21 -30.44 5.53 -8.64
N SER A 22 -30.25 5.21 -9.93
CA SER A 22 -30.20 3.82 -10.40
C SER A 22 -29.00 3.43 -11.25
N GLU A 23 -28.21 4.39 -11.79
CA GLU A 23 -27.10 4.05 -12.69
C GLU A 23 -25.72 4.35 -12.08
N LYS A 24 -24.93 3.30 -11.85
CA LYS A 24 -23.53 3.40 -11.42
C LYS A 24 -22.67 3.83 -12.60
N PHE A 25 -22.16 5.07 -12.57
CA PHE A 25 -21.18 5.53 -13.55
C PHE A 25 -19.75 5.13 -13.14
N GLY A 26 -19.06 4.44 -14.04
CA GLY A 26 -17.67 4.00 -13.89
C GLY A 26 -16.70 4.90 -14.65
N ALA A 27 -15.87 5.67 -13.97
CA ALA A 27 -14.80 6.44 -14.60
C ALA A 27 -13.45 5.68 -14.52
N VAL A 28 -12.69 5.64 -15.62
CA VAL A 28 -11.32 5.14 -15.62
C VAL A 28 -10.39 6.22 -16.14
N VAL A 29 -9.46 6.66 -15.28
CA VAL A 29 -8.45 7.65 -15.65
C VAL A 29 -7.09 6.98 -15.65
N LYS A 30 -6.41 6.97 -16.79
CA LYS A 30 -5.03 6.46 -16.91
C LYS A 30 -4.07 7.63 -17.01
N ILE A 31 -3.10 7.67 -16.12
CA ILE A 31 -2.06 8.70 -16.09
C ILE A 31 -0.67 8.09 -16.14
N GLY A 32 0.26 8.85 -16.74
CA GLY A 32 1.68 8.51 -16.79
C GLY A 32 2.26 8.42 -15.39
N ALA A 33 2.55 9.53 -14.72
CA ALA A 33 2.94 9.56 -13.31
C ALA A 33 2.20 10.68 -12.57
N LEU A 34 1.72 10.42 -11.36
CA LEU A 34 1.07 11.46 -10.56
C LEU A 34 2.14 12.20 -9.75
N ASN A 35 2.41 13.44 -10.16
CA ASN A 35 3.35 14.34 -9.51
C ASN A 35 2.63 15.58 -9.04
N GLY A 36 2.89 16.02 -7.82
CA GLY A 36 2.32 17.26 -7.32
C GLY A 36 1.51 17.09 -6.05
N MET A 37 0.72 18.10 -5.75
CA MET A 37 -0.27 18.10 -4.68
C MET A 37 -1.65 17.98 -5.29
N GLY A 38 -2.65 17.55 -4.52
CA GLY A 38 -4.00 17.55 -5.09
C GLY A 38 -5.07 16.78 -4.36
N LEU A 39 -6.20 16.65 -5.03
CA LEU A 39 -7.39 15.95 -4.59
C LEU A 39 -7.89 15.05 -5.73
N VAL A 40 -8.05 13.77 -5.45
CA VAL A 40 -8.78 12.82 -6.29
C VAL A 40 -10.04 12.44 -5.53
N MET A 41 -11.20 12.74 -6.08
CA MET A 41 -12.47 12.50 -5.40
C MET A 41 -13.60 12.05 -6.33
N ASN A 42 -14.53 11.33 -5.73
CA ASN A 42 -15.89 11.23 -6.22
C ASN A 42 -16.73 12.24 -5.44
N ASP A 43 -17.60 12.95 -6.14
CA ASP A 43 -18.45 14.02 -5.61
C ASP A 43 -19.90 13.78 -6.06
N ALA A 44 -20.30 12.51 -5.97
CA ALA A 44 -21.61 12.00 -6.35
C ALA A 44 -21.91 10.68 -5.63
N GLU A 45 -23.19 10.40 -5.40
CA GLU A 45 -23.66 9.14 -4.82
C GLU A 45 -23.39 7.96 -5.78
N ASN A 46 -22.99 6.81 -5.25
CA ASN A 46 -22.74 5.57 -6.00
C ASN A 46 -21.72 5.68 -7.16
N ALA A 47 -20.87 6.70 -7.13
CA ALA A 47 -19.81 6.90 -8.11
C ALA A 47 -18.68 5.88 -7.94
N ILE A 48 -18.29 5.23 -9.04
CA ILE A 48 -17.18 4.28 -9.06
C ILE A 48 -16.10 4.81 -9.97
N SER A 49 -14.89 4.96 -9.44
CA SER A 49 -13.75 5.50 -10.19
C SER A 49 -12.54 4.59 -10.06
N THR A 50 -11.79 4.43 -11.13
CA THR A 50 -10.49 3.75 -11.13
C THR A 50 -9.41 4.70 -11.63
N LEU A 51 -8.41 4.93 -10.79
CA LEU A 51 -7.20 5.64 -11.18
C LEU A 51 -6.12 4.60 -11.55
N VAL A 52 -5.69 4.61 -12.81
CA VAL A 52 -4.62 3.75 -13.33
C VAL A 52 -3.33 4.57 -13.41
N ILE A 53 -2.33 4.16 -12.64
CA ILE A 53 -1.00 4.75 -12.58
C ILE A 53 -0.07 3.92 -13.48
N ALA A 54 0.33 4.48 -14.61
CA ALA A 54 1.04 3.79 -15.68
C ALA A 54 2.45 4.38 -15.95
N ASN A 55 3.20 4.64 -14.87
CA ASN A 55 4.52 5.28 -14.95
C ASN A 55 5.45 4.45 -15.86
N PRO A 56 6.08 5.05 -16.88
CA PRO A 56 7.12 4.37 -17.65
C PRO A 56 8.31 3.94 -16.77
N ALA A 57 9.14 3.04 -17.28
CA ALA A 57 10.37 2.64 -16.59
C ALA A 57 11.26 3.88 -16.33
N GLY A 58 11.90 3.93 -15.16
CA GLY A 58 12.73 5.07 -14.75
C GLY A 58 11.96 6.31 -14.28
N VAL A 59 10.64 6.38 -14.51
CA VAL A 59 9.82 7.51 -14.06
C VAL A 59 9.34 7.31 -12.63
N VAL A 60 9.52 8.34 -11.81
CA VAL A 60 9.06 8.38 -10.42
C VAL A 60 7.99 9.44 -10.25
N GLY A 61 6.80 9.02 -9.84
CA GLY A 61 5.69 9.87 -9.44
C GLY A 61 5.70 10.12 -7.93
N ARG A 62 5.50 11.37 -7.50
CA ARG A 62 5.35 11.75 -6.09
C ARG A 62 4.10 12.60 -5.92
N PHE A 63 3.06 12.00 -5.36
CA PHE A 63 1.79 12.67 -5.10
C PHE A 63 1.61 12.93 -3.62
N LYS A 64 1.38 14.19 -3.27
CA LYS A 64 1.05 14.67 -1.93
C LYS A 64 -0.38 15.21 -1.93
N GLY A 65 -1.35 14.32 -1.82
CA GLY A 65 -2.75 14.74 -1.86
C GLY A 65 -3.71 13.84 -1.11
N ARG A 66 -5.00 14.15 -1.25
CA ARG A 66 -6.09 13.32 -0.76
C ARG A 66 -6.66 12.49 -1.90
N ILE A 67 -6.92 11.22 -1.62
CA ILE A 67 -7.73 10.36 -2.49
C ILE A 67 -8.88 9.89 -1.62
N GLN A 68 -10.02 10.56 -1.74
CA GLN A 68 -11.13 10.37 -0.83
C GLN A 68 -12.43 10.35 -1.60
N ASP A 69 -13.34 9.52 -1.11
CA ASP A 69 -14.75 9.65 -1.43
C ASP A 69 -15.35 10.80 -0.61
N ASP A 70 -16.27 11.57 -1.19
CA ASP A 70 -17.01 12.58 -0.44
C ASP A 70 -18.13 11.91 0.37
N ALA A 71 -17.89 11.71 1.67
CA ALA A 71 -18.86 11.07 2.55
C ALA A 71 -20.15 11.89 2.77
N SER A 72 -20.20 13.14 2.32
CA SER A 72 -21.38 14.02 2.47
C SER A 72 -22.46 13.79 1.42
N VAL A 73 -22.15 13.12 0.31
CA VAL A 73 -23.12 12.80 -0.76
C VAL A 73 -23.87 11.47 -0.55
N GLY A 74 -23.57 10.71 0.51
CA GLY A 74 -24.21 9.41 0.76
C GLY A 74 -23.77 8.30 -0.23
N GLY A 75 -24.34 7.09 -0.10
CA GLY A 75 -24.14 5.98 -1.04
C GLY A 75 -22.88 5.12 -0.89
N ASP A 76 -22.72 4.15 -1.80
CA ASP A 76 -21.59 3.20 -1.87
C ASP A 76 -20.56 3.62 -2.93
N SER A 77 -20.05 4.84 -2.80
CA SER A 77 -19.04 5.40 -3.69
C SER A 77 -17.65 4.84 -3.41
N ARG A 78 -16.89 4.57 -4.48
CA ARG A 78 -15.59 3.87 -4.40
C ARG A 78 -14.58 4.44 -5.38
N ILE A 79 -13.36 4.65 -4.89
CA ILE A 79 -12.19 4.92 -5.72
C ILE A 79 -11.24 3.73 -5.61
N SER A 80 -10.93 3.09 -6.72
CA SER A 80 -9.93 2.04 -6.84
C SER A 80 -8.64 2.59 -7.43
N LEU A 81 -7.51 2.04 -7.01
CA LEU A 81 -6.20 2.36 -7.54
C LEU A 81 -5.61 1.14 -8.25
N VAL A 82 -5.11 1.33 -9.47
CA VAL A 82 -4.40 0.29 -10.22
C VAL A 82 -3.01 0.79 -10.56
N LYS A 83 -1.99 0.04 -10.16
CA LYS A 83 -0.61 0.30 -10.54
C LYS A 83 -0.22 -0.65 -11.69
N ASP A 84 -0.07 -0.09 -12.88
CA ASP A 84 0.09 -0.83 -14.15
C ASP A 84 1.07 -0.10 -15.09
N GLY A 85 2.33 -0.03 -14.65
CA GLY A 85 3.44 0.56 -15.39
C GLY A 85 4.76 0.28 -14.68
N LYS A 86 5.91 0.39 -15.34
CA LYS A 86 7.19 -0.06 -14.76
C LYS A 86 7.78 0.86 -13.69
N GLY A 87 7.44 2.15 -13.71
CA GLY A 87 8.00 3.16 -12.80
C GLY A 87 7.45 3.08 -11.37
N ALA A 88 7.97 3.95 -10.50
CA ALA A 88 7.57 4.03 -9.10
C ALA A 88 6.56 5.15 -8.85
N GLN A 89 5.58 4.92 -7.98
CA GLN A 89 4.63 5.93 -7.52
C GLN A 89 4.62 5.99 -5.99
N TYR A 90 4.83 7.18 -5.45
CA TYR A 90 4.77 7.46 -4.02
C TYR A 90 3.50 8.25 -3.72
N PHE A 91 2.67 7.73 -2.83
CA PHE A 91 1.54 8.43 -2.23
C PHE A 91 1.97 8.91 -0.84
N LEU A 92 2.36 10.18 -0.79
CA LEU A 92 2.83 10.88 0.39
C LEU A 92 1.62 11.40 1.20
N LYS A 93 1.84 11.70 2.48
CA LYS A 93 0.76 12.13 3.37
C LYS A 93 0.30 13.56 3.09
N THR A 94 -1.00 13.78 3.22
CA THR A 94 -1.61 15.12 3.37
C THR A 94 -2.86 15.09 4.23
N PHE A 95 -3.14 16.24 4.86
CA PHE A 95 -4.22 16.51 5.81
C PHE A 95 -5.59 15.93 5.39
N GLY A 96 -6.13 14.98 6.16
CA GLY A 96 -7.53 14.55 6.06
C GLY A 96 -7.77 13.04 6.22
N LYS A 97 -8.85 12.68 6.93
CA LYS A 97 -9.29 11.29 7.13
C LYS A 97 -10.18 10.85 5.95
N LYS A 98 -9.63 10.04 5.03
CA LYS A 98 -10.21 8.83 4.40
C LYS A 98 -9.50 8.54 3.06
N ARG A 99 -9.59 7.29 2.64
CA ARG A 99 -8.69 6.59 1.70
C ARG A 99 -9.53 5.99 0.60
N PHE A 100 -8.96 5.82 -0.59
CA PHE A 100 -9.54 5.06 -1.68
C PHE A 100 -10.09 3.71 -1.15
N THR A 101 -11.41 3.57 -1.15
CA THR A 101 -12.16 2.44 -0.54
C THR A 101 -12.37 1.29 -1.53
N GLY A 102 -12.16 1.54 -2.82
CA GLY A 102 -12.34 0.56 -3.89
C GLY A 102 -11.19 -0.44 -4.04
N GLY A 103 -10.15 -0.35 -3.21
CA GLY A 103 -9.01 -1.27 -3.25
C GLY A 103 -7.80 -0.77 -4.05
N LEU A 104 -6.71 -1.51 -3.90
CA LEU A 104 -5.48 -1.38 -4.66
C LEU A 104 -5.20 -2.68 -5.41
N LYS A 105 -4.95 -2.57 -6.72
CA LYS A 105 -4.39 -3.64 -7.54
C LYS A 105 -3.00 -3.23 -8.05
N VAL A 106 -2.01 -4.10 -7.87
CA VAL A 106 -0.64 -3.88 -8.36
C VAL A 106 -0.31 -4.97 -9.36
N LYS A 107 -0.08 -4.56 -10.61
CA LYS A 107 0.28 -5.44 -11.73
C LYS A 107 1.75 -5.32 -12.10
N ASP A 108 2.28 -4.09 -12.10
CA ASP A 108 3.68 -3.82 -12.48
C ASP A 108 4.24 -2.54 -11.83
N GLY A 109 5.57 -2.45 -11.74
CA GLY A 109 6.33 -1.37 -11.13
C GLY A 109 6.12 -1.27 -9.63
N GLN A 110 6.34 -0.08 -9.07
CA GLN A 110 6.44 0.08 -7.61
C GLN A 110 5.39 1.06 -7.10
N ILE A 111 4.68 0.71 -6.03
CA ILE A 111 3.78 1.61 -5.34
C ILE A 111 4.11 1.67 -3.85
N TYR A 112 4.20 2.89 -3.35
CA TYR A 112 4.51 3.17 -1.96
C TYR A 112 3.40 4.02 -1.35
N LEU A 113 2.77 3.51 -0.31
CA LEU A 113 1.65 4.17 0.38
C LEU A 113 2.12 4.68 1.73
N ASN A 114 1.83 5.93 2.07
CA ASN A 114 1.88 6.36 3.47
C ASN A 114 0.89 5.54 4.32
N SER A 115 1.23 5.31 5.59
CA SER A 115 0.44 4.56 6.57
C SER A 115 -1.03 5.00 6.55
N THR A 116 -1.91 4.04 6.29
CA THR A 116 -3.33 4.29 6.03
C THR A 116 -4.16 3.21 6.76
N LYS A 117 -4.96 3.61 7.78
CA LYS A 117 -5.92 2.75 8.52
C LYS A 117 -6.93 1.90 7.69
N SER A 118 -7.13 2.07 6.37
CA SER A 118 -7.91 1.13 5.51
C SER A 118 -7.96 1.55 4.04
N ILE A 119 -7.61 0.68 3.08
CA ILE A 119 -7.65 0.97 1.63
C ILE A 119 -8.58 0.04 0.82
N GLY A 120 -9.49 -0.68 1.48
CA GLY A 120 -10.27 -1.74 0.82
C GLY A 120 -9.41 -2.96 0.51
N ASN A 121 -9.68 -3.67 -0.58
CA ASN A 121 -8.97 -4.91 -0.95
C ASN A 121 -7.59 -4.61 -1.54
N LEU A 122 -6.60 -5.44 -1.24
CA LEU A 122 -5.28 -5.39 -1.88
C LEU A 122 -5.06 -6.64 -2.72
N SER A 123 -4.77 -6.46 -4.01
CA SER A 123 -4.40 -7.53 -4.94
C SER A 123 -3.01 -7.26 -5.52
N LEU A 124 -2.06 -8.14 -5.23
CA LEU A 124 -0.69 -8.10 -5.71
C LEU A 124 -0.51 -9.20 -6.78
N GLU A 125 -0.60 -8.79 -8.04
CA GLU A 125 -0.47 -9.67 -9.22
C GLU A 125 0.96 -9.63 -9.78
N GLY A 126 1.70 -8.55 -9.50
CA GLY A 126 3.07 -8.31 -9.90
C GLY A 126 3.63 -7.05 -9.24
N GLY A 127 4.78 -6.56 -9.70
CA GLY A 127 5.38 -5.33 -9.17
C GLY A 127 5.76 -5.39 -7.68
N ILE A 128 5.85 -4.23 -7.04
CA ILE A 128 6.23 -4.06 -5.64
C ILE A 128 5.24 -3.17 -4.91
N VAL A 129 4.77 -3.61 -3.73
CA VAL A 129 4.01 -2.79 -2.78
C VAL A 129 4.83 -2.55 -1.52
N GLY A 130 4.86 -1.31 -1.03
CA GLY A 130 5.52 -0.97 0.24
C GLY A 130 4.79 0.10 1.03
N THR A 131 5.00 0.13 2.35
CA THR A 131 4.42 1.15 3.25
C THR A 131 5.48 2.15 3.72
N LEU A 132 5.18 3.44 3.64
CA LEU A 132 6.02 4.55 4.09
C LEU A 132 5.65 4.95 5.53
N PRO A 133 6.63 5.39 6.34
CA PRO A 133 6.37 5.88 7.69
C PRO A 133 5.42 7.08 7.67
N CYS A 134 4.64 7.24 8.73
CA CYS A 134 3.72 8.36 8.90
C CYS A 134 4.50 9.57 9.43
N GLU A 135 4.70 10.59 8.59
CA GLU A 135 5.54 11.76 8.89
C GLU A 135 5.09 12.55 10.14
N ASP A 136 3.79 12.54 10.48
CA ASP A 136 3.28 13.24 11.68
C ASP A 136 3.28 12.37 12.95
N SER A 137 3.87 11.18 12.92
CA SER A 137 4.02 10.36 14.12
C SER A 137 5.29 10.79 14.82
N TYR A 138 5.17 11.64 15.84
CA TYR A 138 6.21 11.74 16.86
C TYR A 138 6.34 10.36 17.53
N GLY A 139 7.27 9.53 17.05
CA GLY A 139 7.57 8.22 17.65
C GLY A 139 7.60 7.06 16.66
N ASN A 140 8.25 5.97 17.09
CA ASN A 140 8.51 4.70 16.41
C ASN A 140 7.23 3.89 16.09
N VAL A 141 6.20 4.51 15.50
CA VAL A 141 4.97 3.80 15.12
C VAL A 141 5.18 3.11 13.77
N PRO A 142 5.02 1.78 13.68
CA PRO A 142 5.20 1.07 12.42
C PRO A 142 4.17 1.57 11.40
N PRO A 143 4.55 1.73 10.12
CA PRO A 143 3.56 2.02 9.09
C PRO A 143 2.66 0.80 8.91
N VAL A 144 1.38 0.97 9.27
CA VAL A 144 0.34 -0.06 9.15
C VAL A 144 -0.58 0.27 7.97
N LEU A 145 -0.72 -0.69 7.06
CA LEU A 145 -1.71 -0.65 6.00
C LEU A 145 -2.82 -1.64 6.33
N THR A 146 -4.03 -1.16 6.59
CA THR A 146 -5.18 -2.06 6.77
C THR A 146 -5.86 -2.31 5.44
N VAL A 147 -6.24 -3.56 5.19
CA VAL A 147 -6.97 -3.99 4.00
C VAL A 147 -8.17 -4.86 4.41
N SER A 148 -9.23 -4.83 3.60
CA SER A 148 -10.39 -5.69 3.80
C SER A 148 -10.00 -7.13 3.45
N ASP A 149 -9.68 -7.41 2.19
CA ASP A 149 -9.11 -8.69 1.76
C ASP A 149 -7.70 -8.52 1.18
N PHE A 150 -6.93 -9.60 1.18
CA PHE A 150 -5.59 -9.68 0.61
C PHE A 150 -5.48 -10.85 -0.38
N ASN A 151 -5.11 -10.55 -1.63
CA ASN A 151 -4.86 -11.54 -2.68
C ASN A 151 -3.42 -11.38 -3.20
N TRP A 152 -2.64 -12.45 -3.13
CA TRP A 152 -1.29 -12.54 -3.71
C TRP A 152 -1.31 -13.57 -4.82
N SER A 153 -0.90 -13.17 -6.03
CA SER A 153 -0.65 -14.09 -7.15
C SER A 153 0.71 -13.86 -7.83
N GLY A 154 1.44 -12.81 -7.44
CA GLY A 154 2.78 -12.50 -7.94
C GLY A 154 3.34 -11.26 -7.25
N GLY A 155 4.47 -10.76 -7.74
CA GLY A 155 5.09 -9.53 -7.22
C GLY A 155 5.89 -9.72 -5.93
N GLU A 156 6.15 -8.61 -5.25
CA GLU A 156 6.99 -8.52 -4.05
C GLU A 156 6.45 -7.48 -3.07
N MET A 157 6.63 -7.74 -1.77
CA MET A 157 6.30 -6.79 -0.71
C MET A 157 7.57 -6.20 -0.12
N GLU A 158 7.71 -4.87 -0.17
CA GLU A 158 8.77 -4.16 0.53
C GLU A 158 8.41 -3.93 1.99
N VAL A 159 9.16 -4.59 2.88
CA VAL A 159 9.04 -4.50 4.33
C VAL A 159 10.18 -3.63 4.86
N ARG A 160 9.84 -2.48 5.42
CA ARG A 160 10.83 -1.60 6.07
C ARG A 160 10.96 -1.98 7.53
N LEU A 161 12.19 -2.24 7.96
CA LEU A 161 12.53 -2.68 9.31
C LEU A 161 13.11 -1.50 10.09
N TYR A 162 12.42 -1.10 11.16
CA TYR A 162 12.82 -0.03 12.08
C TYR A 162 13.38 -0.63 13.37
N GLY A 163 13.89 0.21 14.28
CA GLY A 163 14.44 -0.26 15.57
C GLY A 163 13.37 -0.92 16.47
N GLN A 164 13.80 -1.69 17.47
CA GLN A 164 12.93 -2.25 18.54
C GLN A 164 11.82 -3.21 18.06
N GLY A 165 12.02 -3.98 16.98
CA GLY A 165 11.03 -4.94 16.49
C GLY A 165 9.85 -4.31 15.76
N VAL A 166 9.97 -3.03 15.41
CA VAL A 166 8.95 -2.26 14.70
C VAL A 166 9.16 -2.39 13.19
N GLY A 167 8.21 -2.99 12.47
CA GLY A 167 8.28 -3.17 11.02
C GLY A 167 7.02 -2.67 10.31
N SER A 168 7.13 -2.40 9.02
CA SER A 168 5.95 -2.26 8.15
C SER A 168 5.02 -3.47 8.30
N GLU A 169 3.73 -3.23 8.57
CA GLU A 169 2.71 -4.28 8.76
C GLU A 169 1.55 -4.09 7.78
N ILE A 170 1.08 -5.16 7.16
CA ILE A 170 -0.25 -5.21 6.54
C ILE A 170 -1.22 -5.91 7.49
N ARG A 171 -2.31 -5.22 7.82
CA ARG A 171 -3.42 -5.78 8.60
C ARG A 171 -4.54 -6.21 7.69
N VAL A 172 -4.83 -7.50 7.66
CA VAL A 172 -5.88 -8.11 6.83
C VAL A 172 -7.09 -8.42 7.70
N CYS A 173 -8.21 -7.77 7.39
CA CYS A 173 -9.44 -7.90 8.18
C CYS A 173 -10.28 -9.12 7.79
N GLY A 174 -10.26 -9.48 6.52
CA GLY A 174 -11.06 -10.52 5.88
C GLY A 174 -10.18 -11.63 5.30
N ASP A 175 -10.41 -11.99 4.04
CA ASP A 175 -9.78 -13.13 3.39
C ASP A 175 -8.30 -12.86 3.08
N PHE A 176 -7.48 -13.91 3.23
CA PHE A 176 -6.07 -13.91 2.84
C PHE A 176 -5.83 -15.09 1.89
N LYS A 177 -5.60 -14.77 0.61
CA LYS A 177 -5.45 -15.75 -0.47
C LYS A 177 -4.09 -15.61 -1.13
N VAL A 178 -3.38 -16.72 -1.26
CA VAL A 178 -2.06 -16.77 -1.90
C VAL A 178 -2.02 -17.87 -2.95
N SER A 179 -1.75 -17.49 -4.18
CA SER A 179 -1.27 -18.37 -5.24
C SER A 179 0.22 -18.07 -5.51
N GLY A 180 1.03 -19.13 -5.60
CA GLY A 180 2.46 -19.01 -5.86
C GLY A 180 3.32 -18.64 -4.64
N GLU A 181 4.53 -18.19 -4.96
CA GLU A 181 5.58 -17.81 -4.01
C GLU A 181 5.39 -16.38 -3.51
N MET A 182 5.52 -16.18 -2.20
CA MET A 182 5.52 -14.85 -1.59
C MET A 182 6.95 -14.31 -1.48
N LYS A 183 7.21 -13.16 -2.11
CA LYS A 183 8.53 -12.52 -2.15
C LYS A 183 8.58 -11.27 -1.28
N PHE A 184 9.63 -11.13 -0.48
CA PHE A 184 9.79 -10.01 0.44
C PHE A 184 11.10 -9.25 0.21
N LYS A 185 11.00 -7.93 0.08
CA LYS A 185 12.14 -7.03 0.09
C LYS A 185 12.31 -6.41 1.47
N PHE A 186 13.25 -6.89 2.26
CA PHE A 186 13.62 -6.28 3.53
C PHE A 186 14.53 -5.08 3.31
N VAL A 187 14.09 -3.91 3.79
CA VAL A 187 14.86 -2.67 3.75
C VAL A 187 15.11 -2.21 5.18
N LEU A 188 16.37 -2.31 5.61
CA LEU A 188 16.80 -1.87 6.94
C LEU A 188 16.82 -0.34 7.02
N LYS A 189 16.14 0.23 8.02
CA LYS A 189 16.07 1.67 8.28
C LYS A 189 16.73 2.09 9.60
N THR A 190 17.43 1.16 10.25
CA THR A 190 18.07 1.31 11.56
C THR A 190 19.40 0.56 11.57
N SER A 191 20.34 0.95 12.44
CA SER A 191 21.57 0.17 12.68
C SER A 191 21.34 -1.05 13.56
N ALA A 192 20.26 -1.09 14.33
CA ALA A 192 19.93 -2.17 15.25
C ALA A 192 18.73 -2.98 14.74
N LEU A 193 18.99 -4.21 14.30
CA LEU A 193 17.98 -5.19 13.91
C LEU A 193 17.43 -5.88 15.16
N ALA A 194 16.11 -6.03 15.26
CA ALA A 194 15.51 -6.90 16.26
C ALA A 194 15.40 -8.34 15.74
N ASP A 195 15.34 -9.29 16.67
CA ASP A 195 15.26 -10.72 16.33
C ASP A 195 14.00 -11.07 15.53
N LYS A 196 12.93 -10.28 15.65
CA LYS A 196 11.65 -10.60 15.04
C LYS A 196 10.82 -9.36 14.68
N TYR A 197 10.12 -9.44 13.55
CA TYR A 197 9.18 -8.44 13.08
C TYR A 197 7.89 -9.10 12.59
N ARG A 198 6.73 -8.55 12.94
CA ARG A 198 5.45 -8.94 12.33
C ARG A 198 5.28 -8.20 11.01
N ILE A 199 5.02 -8.94 9.94
CA ILE A 199 4.86 -8.39 8.58
C ILE A 199 3.40 -8.45 8.11
N PHE A 200 2.65 -9.42 8.60
CA PHE A 200 1.19 -9.46 8.46
C PHE A 200 0.52 -9.66 9.81
N LYS A 201 -0.62 -8.99 10.01
CA LYS A 201 -1.59 -9.29 11.06
C LYS A 201 -2.90 -9.71 10.42
N TRP A 202 -3.51 -10.79 10.88
CA TRP A 202 -4.80 -11.27 10.37
C TRP A 202 -5.79 -11.50 11.50
N ASN A 203 -7.07 -11.29 11.22
CA ASN A 203 -8.16 -11.66 12.14
C ASN A 203 -8.54 -13.13 12.00
N ARG A 204 -8.35 -13.71 10.81
CA ARG A 204 -8.59 -15.12 10.50
C ARG A 204 -7.31 -15.70 9.92
N ARG A 205 -6.74 -16.70 10.60
CA ARG A 205 -5.49 -17.35 10.19
C ARG A 205 -5.67 -18.00 8.80
N PRO A 206 -4.85 -17.63 7.79
CA PRO A 206 -4.84 -18.32 6.51
C PRO A 206 -4.16 -19.69 6.61
N SER A 207 -4.51 -20.59 5.69
CA SER A 207 -3.65 -21.75 5.42
C SER A 207 -2.46 -21.30 4.57
N LEU A 208 -1.26 -21.45 5.11
CA LEU A 208 0.01 -21.20 4.44
C LEU A 208 0.80 -22.50 4.20
N GLU A 209 0.14 -23.65 4.30
CA GLU A 209 0.75 -24.95 4.05
C GLU A 209 1.26 -25.05 2.60
N GLY A 210 2.49 -25.56 2.45
CA GLY A 210 3.15 -25.68 1.14
C GLY A 210 3.51 -24.35 0.47
N LYS A 211 3.37 -23.20 1.14
CA LYS A 211 3.75 -21.89 0.57
C LYS A 211 5.25 -21.67 0.67
N ILE A 212 5.81 -21.16 -0.42
CA ILE A 212 7.22 -20.80 -0.52
C ILE A 212 7.36 -19.31 -0.22
N PHE A 213 8.32 -18.97 0.64
CA PHE A 213 8.67 -17.60 0.99
C PHE A 213 10.11 -17.34 0.53
N SER A 214 10.33 -16.28 -0.25
CA SER A 214 11.68 -15.80 -0.57
C SER A 214 11.89 -14.36 -0.16
N ARG A 215 13.16 -13.99 -0.03
CA ARG A 215 13.58 -12.64 0.31
C ARG A 215 14.89 -12.27 -0.36
N ASN A 216 15.19 -10.98 -0.38
CA ASN A 216 16.57 -10.52 -0.63
C ASN A 216 17.50 -10.93 0.51
N GLU A 217 18.77 -11.19 0.19
CA GLU A 217 19.80 -11.40 1.21
C GLU A 217 20.02 -10.12 2.03
N LEU A 218 20.08 -10.26 3.35
CA LEU A 218 20.64 -9.28 4.26
C LEU A 218 22.00 -9.84 4.71
N ALA A 219 23.06 -9.06 4.53
CA ALA A 219 24.45 -9.51 4.67
C ALA A 219 24.69 -10.37 5.94
N GLY A 220 24.82 -11.68 5.74
CA GLY A 220 25.17 -12.63 6.81
C GLY A 220 24.06 -12.96 7.81
N ILE A 221 22.81 -12.56 7.56
CA ILE A 221 21.69 -12.81 8.49
C ILE A 221 20.73 -13.82 7.87
N ASP A 222 20.54 -14.93 8.58
CA ASP A 222 19.54 -15.91 8.20
C ASP A 222 18.15 -15.44 8.62
N THR A 223 17.16 -15.80 7.81
CA THR A 223 15.77 -15.42 8.05
C THR A 223 14.88 -16.65 8.08
N VAL A 224 13.90 -16.64 8.95
CA VAL A 224 12.88 -17.69 9.06
C VAL A 224 11.52 -17.01 9.08
N PHE A 225 10.54 -17.59 8.39
CA PHE A 225 9.17 -17.12 8.45
C PHE A 225 8.38 -17.98 9.45
N GLU A 226 7.70 -17.34 10.38
CA GLU A 226 6.86 -18.01 11.37
C GLU A 226 5.41 -17.60 11.17
N SER A 227 4.56 -18.56 10.78
CA SER A 227 3.11 -18.38 10.77
C SER A 227 2.54 -18.68 12.15
N ARG A 228 1.85 -17.70 12.75
CA ARG A 228 1.19 -17.82 14.04
C ARG A 228 -0.32 -17.55 13.90
N ASP A 229 -1.08 -17.71 14.98
CA ASP A 229 -2.52 -17.45 14.95
C ASP A 229 -2.84 -15.97 14.69
N ASP A 230 -1.96 -15.05 15.09
CA ASP A 230 -2.18 -13.61 14.98
C ASP A 230 -1.44 -12.93 13.83
N GLY A 231 -0.56 -13.64 13.11
CA GLY A 231 0.21 -13.04 12.02
C GLY A 231 1.34 -13.87 11.43
N LEU A 232 1.94 -13.32 10.37
CA LEU A 232 3.19 -13.80 9.78
C LEU A 232 4.32 -12.95 10.32
N TYR A 233 5.37 -13.61 10.77
CA TYR A 233 6.57 -12.99 11.31
C TYR A 233 7.78 -13.36 10.47
N VAL A 234 8.73 -12.43 10.35
CA VAL A 234 10.10 -12.72 9.96
C VAL A 234 10.96 -12.71 11.23
N VAL A 235 11.75 -13.77 11.39
CA VAL A 235 12.73 -13.93 12.47
C VAL A 235 14.11 -13.90 11.86
N PHE A 236 14.99 -13.07 12.42
CA PHE A 236 16.38 -12.93 12.02
C PHE A 236 17.24 -13.75 12.98
N LYS A 237 18.07 -14.64 12.45
CA LYS A 237 19.04 -15.44 13.19
C LYS A 237 20.43 -15.05 12.71
N GLU A 238 21.35 -14.83 13.65
CA GLU A 238 22.75 -14.77 13.28
C GLU A 238 23.14 -16.10 12.63
N LYS A 239 23.87 -16.04 11.51
CA LYS A 239 24.43 -17.25 10.91
C LYS A 239 25.34 -17.93 11.94
N GLU A 240 25.07 -19.19 12.25
CA GLU A 240 26.06 -20.03 12.93
C GLU A 240 27.31 -20.05 12.04
N LYS A 241 28.44 -19.62 12.60
CA LYS A 241 29.74 -19.58 11.93
C LYS A 241 30.36 -20.97 11.86
#